data_AF-A0A0X1KU28-F1
#
_entry.id   AF-A0A0X1KU28-F1
#
_cell.length_a   1.000
_cell.length_b   1.000
_cell.length_c   1.000
_cell.angle_alpha   90.00
_cell.angle_beta   90.00
_cell.angle_gamma   90.00
#
_symmetry.space_group_name_H-M   'P 1'
#
loop_
_entity.id
_entity.type
_entity.pdbx_description
1 polymer ?
#
loop_
_entity_poly.entity_id
_entity_poly.type
_entity_poly.pdbx_seq_one_letter_code
_entity_poly.pdbx_strand_id
1 'polypeptide(L)'
;MEEQYVETIVRVIMSEDKMTASVMIIPGFKRVMPTVEEIKQALSDAKVVYGIDEGAIEKIVKEQRIFSEIPVAFGKKPILPKDASVEFLFPASGFVLEKPQEGESVDPASLYKIFTCNKGDVLAIKRKAFEGEDRLTVTGELVKVQEPKDVNLASFIGENLRLSPDGMQILANCDGQPY
;
A
#
# COMPACT_ATOMS: atom_id res chain seq x y z
N MET A 1 -11.33 -33.33 -41.05
CA MET A 1 -10.48 -32.40 -40.29
C MET A 1 -11.34 -31.27 -39.73
N GLU A 2 -12.54 -31.60 -39.21
CA GLU A 2 -13.70 -30.67 -39.27
C GLU A 2 -14.68 -30.77 -38.08
N GLU A 3 -14.27 -31.29 -36.93
CA GLU A 3 -15.19 -31.49 -35.78
C GLU A 3 -14.98 -30.49 -34.63
N GLN A 4 -14.03 -29.54 -34.73
CA GLN A 4 -13.63 -28.71 -33.58
C GLN A 4 -14.41 -27.37 -33.43
N TYR A 5 -15.48 -27.14 -34.21
CA TYR A 5 -16.22 -25.86 -34.22
C TYR A 5 -17.71 -25.98 -33.90
N VAL A 6 -18.18 -27.15 -33.45
CA VAL A 6 -19.62 -27.37 -33.20
C VAL A 6 -20.08 -26.66 -31.91
N GLU A 7 -19.20 -26.61 -30.92
CA GLU A 7 -19.51 -26.13 -29.57
C GLU A 7 -18.90 -24.75 -29.28
N THR A 8 -19.53 -24.05 -28.35
CA THR A 8 -19.06 -22.75 -27.88
C THR A 8 -17.90 -22.93 -26.93
N ILE A 9 -16.81 -22.21 -27.18
CA ILE A 9 -15.60 -22.28 -26.37
C ILE A 9 -15.53 -21.06 -25.46
N VAL A 10 -15.42 -21.29 -24.16
CA VAL A 10 -15.12 -20.27 -23.16
C VAL A 10 -13.61 -20.25 -22.96
N ARG A 11 -12.94 -19.24 -23.49
CA ARG A 11 -11.50 -19.07 -23.32
C ARG A 11 -11.24 -18.15 -22.13
N VAL A 12 -10.53 -18.66 -21.13
CA VAL A 12 -10.03 -17.86 -20.00
C VAL A 12 -8.62 -17.40 -20.32
N ILE A 13 -8.37 -16.10 -20.18
CA ILE A 13 -7.08 -15.45 -20.40
C ILE A 13 -6.68 -14.82 -19.08
N MET A 14 -5.52 -15.20 -18.56
CA MET A 14 -5.00 -14.64 -17.31
C MET A 14 -3.78 -13.79 -17.62
N SER A 15 -3.66 -12.64 -16.94
CA SER A 15 -2.47 -11.81 -17.03
C SER A 15 -1.24 -12.52 -16.45
N GLU A 16 -0.04 -12.17 -16.92
CA GLU A 16 1.22 -12.78 -16.45
C GLU A 16 1.40 -12.64 -14.93
N ASP A 17 0.89 -11.54 -14.38
CA ASP A 17 0.96 -11.21 -12.96
C ASP A 17 -0.18 -11.85 -12.13
N LYS A 18 -1.07 -12.63 -12.77
CA LYS A 18 -2.25 -13.26 -12.16
C LYS A 18 -3.16 -12.28 -11.40
N MET A 19 -3.16 -11.00 -11.75
CA MET A 19 -4.03 -9.98 -11.12
C MET A 19 -5.35 -9.82 -11.82
N THR A 20 -5.46 -10.24 -13.07
CA THR A 20 -6.68 -10.12 -13.86
C THR A 20 -6.95 -11.43 -14.58
N ALA A 21 -8.18 -11.90 -14.52
CA ALA A 21 -8.68 -12.94 -15.40
C ALA A 21 -9.79 -12.37 -16.29
N SER A 22 -9.66 -12.64 -17.57
CA SER A 22 -10.59 -12.25 -18.60
C SER A 22 -11.23 -13.47 -19.24
N VAL A 23 -12.46 -13.32 -19.70
CA VAL A 23 -13.18 -14.33 -20.48
C VAL A 23 -13.40 -13.82 -21.89
N MET A 24 -13.19 -14.70 -22.86
CA MET A 24 -13.54 -14.50 -24.26
C MET A 24 -14.40 -15.67 -24.71
N ILE A 25 -15.59 -15.36 -25.24
CA ILE A 25 -16.50 -16.35 -25.79
C ILE A 25 -16.26 -16.47 -27.30
N ILE A 26 -15.97 -17.68 -27.76
CA ILE A 26 -15.87 -18.05 -29.16
C ILE A 26 -17.11 -18.89 -29.50
N PRO A 27 -18.13 -18.33 -30.17
CA PRO A 27 -19.35 -19.05 -30.48
C PRO A 27 -19.09 -20.18 -31.48
N GLY A 28 -19.63 -21.37 -31.22
CA GLY A 28 -19.64 -22.47 -32.19
C GLY A 28 -20.65 -22.24 -33.33
N PHE A 29 -20.75 -23.19 -34.26
CA PHE A 29 -21.69 -23.11 -35.39
C PHE A 29 -23.16 -22.89 -34.97
N LYS A 30 -23.57 -23.42 -33.81
CA LYS A 30 -24.93 -23.25 -33.27
C LYS A 30 -25.18 -21.86 -32.65
N ARG A 31 -24.15 -21.03 -32.49
CA ARG A 31 -24.20 -19.67 -31.90
C ARG A 31 -24.93 -19.62 -30.55
N VAL A 32 -24.78 -20.66 -29.75
CA VAL A 32 -25.38 -20.75 -28.40
C VAL A 32 -24.44 -20.05 -27.43
N MET A 33 -24.97 -19.14 -26.61
CA MET A 33 -24.20 -18.52 -25.53
C MET A 33 -24.03 -19.52 -24.39
N PRO A 34 -22.85 -19.55 -23.74
CA PRO A 34 -22.67 -20.31 -22.54
C PRO A 34 -23.49 -19.69 -21.40
N THR A 35 -23.91 -20.52 -20.46
CA THR A 35 -24.56 -20.13 -19.23
C THR A 35 -23.56 -19.47 -18.26
N VAL A 36 -24.08 -18.74 -17.28
CA VAL A 36 -23.26 -18.17 -16.21
C VAL A 36 -22.49 -19.27 -15.46
N GLU A 37 -23.11 -20.43 -15.26
CA GLU A 37 -22.49 -21.59 -14.59
C GLU A 37 -21.33 -22.16 -15.41
N GLU A 38 -21.48 -22.30 -16.73
CA GLU A 38 -20.40 -22.77 -17.61
C GLU A 38 -19.21 -21.79 -17.62
N ILE A 39 -19.46 -20.48 -17.59
CA ILE A 39 -18.39 -19.48 -17.47
C ILE A 39 -17.69 -19.59 -16.12
N LYS A 40 -18.45 -19.72 -15.02
CA LYS A 40 -17.88 -19.91 -13.68
C LYS A 40 -17.07 -21.21 -13.58
N GLN A 41 -17.53 -22.29 -14.20
CA GLN A 41 -16.81 -23.55 -14.24
C GLN A 41 -15.49 -23.40 -15.02
N ALA A 42 -15.51 -22.76 -16.19
CA ALA A 42 -14.30 -22.50 -16.96
C ALA A 42 -13.28 -21.63 -16.18
N LEU A 43 -13.75 -20.65 -15.42
CA LEU A 43 -12.91 -19.85 -14.51
C LEU A 43 -12.30 -20.72 -13.41
N SER A 44 -13.10 -21.57 -12.77
CA SER A 44 -12.65 -22.51 -11.74
C SER A 44 -11.61 -23.50 -12.27
N ASP A 45 -11.83 -24.05 -13.46
CA ASP A 45 -10.92 -24.98 -14.14
C ASP A 45 -9.58 -24.29 -14.48
N ALA A 46 -9.63 -22.99 -14.80
CA ALA A 46 -8.46 -22.12 -14.96
C ALA A 46 -7.85 -21.65 -13.63
N LYS A 47 -8.32 -22.17 -12.48
CA LYS A 47 -7.89 -21.83 -11.12
C LYS A 47 -8.17 -20.40 -10.68
N VAL A 48 -9.14 -19.73 -11.30
CA VAL A 48 -9.61 -18.41 -10.88
C VAL A 48 -10.62 -18.61 -9.75
N VAL A 49 -10.22 -18.28 -8.52
CA VAL A 49 -11.02 -18.54 -7.29
C VAL A 49 -11.31 -17.28 -6.48
N TYR A 50 -10.68 -16.15 -6.83
CA TYR A 50 -10.81 -14.90 -6.09
C TYR A 50 -11.17 -13.72 -7.01
N GLY A 51 -11.96 -12.80 -6.44
CA GLY A 51 -12.23 -11.50 -7.06
C GLY A 51 -13.11 -11.55 -8.30
N ILE A 52 -13.91 -12.60 -8.45
CA ILE A 52 -14.84 -12.80 -9.57
C ILE A 52 -15.97 -11.77 -9.48
N ASP A 53 -16.14 -10.99 -10.54
CA ASP A 53 -17.25 -10.05 -10.73
C ASP A 53 -18.41 -10.77 -11.42
N GLU A 54 -19.37 -11.24 -10.61
CA GLU A 54 -20.57 -11.90 -11.13
C GLU A 54 -21.40 -11.01 -12.05
N GLY A 55 -21.44 -9.71 -11.78
CA GLY A 55 -22.16 -8.74 -12.61
C GLY A 55 -21.53 -8.57 -13.99
N ALA A 56 -20.21 -8.68 -14.09
CA ALA A 56 -19.52 -8.71 -15.39
C ALA A 56 -19.90 -9.97 -16.19
N ILE A 57 -19.93 -11.14 -15.54
CA ILE A 57 -20.31 -12.40 -16.19
C ILE A 57 -21.76 -12.36 -16.69
N GLU A 58 -22.69 -11.87 -15.86
CA GLU A 58 -24.10 -11.72 -16.25
C GLU A 58 -24.26 -10.78 -17.46
N LYS A 59 -23.51 -9.68 -17.50
CA LYS A 59 -23.51 -8.76 -18.64
C LYS A 59 -23.00 -9.42 -19.92
N ILE A 60 -21.98 -10.27 -19.84
CA ILE A 60 -21.46 -11.01 -21.01
C ILE A 60 -22.57 -11.85 -21.63
N VAL A 61 -23.31 -12.61 -20.80
CA VAL A 61 -24.39 -13.49 -21.27
C VAL A 61 -25.58 -12.66 -21.79
N LYS A 62 -26.01 -11.66 -21.03
CA LYS A 62 -27.18 -10.83 -21.36
C LYS A 62 -26.99 -10.01 -22.63
N GLU A 63 -25.81 -9.40 -22.79
CA GLU A 63 -25.48 -8.57 -23.96
C GLU A 63 -24.89 -9.38 -25.12
N GLN A 64 -24.77 -10.70 -24.96
CA GLN A 64 -24.21 -11.62 -25.95
C GLN A 64 -22.83 -11.20 -26.47
N ARG A 65 -21.95 -10.77 -25.56
CA ARG A 65 -20.62 -10.29 -25.93
C ARG A 65 -19.72 -11.45 -26.33
N ILE A 66 -19.31 -11.46 -27.59
CA ILE A 66 -18.46 -12.49 -28.20
C ILE A 66 -17.17 -11.87 -28.77
N PHE A 67 -16.14 -12.70 -28.97
CA PHE A 67 -14.84 -12.31 -29.53
C PHE A 67 -14.17 -11.11 -28.84
N SER A 68 -14.60 -10.80 -27.62
CA SER A 68 -14.14 -9.67 -26.83
C SER A 68 -13.55 -10.21 -25.55
N GLU A 69 -12.35 -9.78 -25.22
CA GLU A 69 -11.72 -10.09 -23.95
C GLU A 69 -12.33 -9.18 -22.87
N ILE A 70 -13.05 -9.77 -21.94
CA ILE A 70 -13.76 -9.02 -20.90
C ILE A 70 -13.18 -9.43 -19.55
N PRO A 71 -12.63 -8.49 -18.77
CA PRO A 71 -12.14 -8.80 -17.44
C PRO A 71 -13.31 -9.15 -16.53
N VAL A 72 -13.23 -10.30 -15.87
CA VAL A 72 -14.29 -10.84 -15.00
C VAL A 72 -13.77 -11.23 -13.61
N ALA A 73 -12.46 -11.15 -13.37
CA ALA A 73 -11.93 -11.30 -12.02
C ALA A 73 -10.71 -10.41 -11.78
N PHE A 74 -10.59 -9.87 -10.56
CA PHE A 74 -9.51 -8.99 -10.14
C PHE A 74 -8.90 -9.41 -8.80
N GLY A 75 -7.59 -9.56 -8.77
CA GLY A 75 -6.82 -9.75 -7.54
C GLY A 75 -6.83 -8.51 -6.65
N LYS A 76 -6.48 -8.68 -5.38
CA LYS A 76 -6.27 -7.57 -4.45
C LYS A 76 -4.86 -7.01 -4.63
N LYS A 77 -4.76 -5.74 -5.04
CA LYS A 77 -3.47 -5.03 -5.15
C LYS A 77 -2.82 -4.89 -3.77
N PRO A 78 -1.49 -5.03 -3.67
CA PRO A 78 -0.79 -4.79 -2.41
C PRO A 78 -0.86 -3.31 -2.04
N ILE A 79 -0.85 -3.04 -0.74
CA ILE A 79 -0.49 -1.72 -0.21
C ILE A 79 0.92 -1.81 0.32
N LEU A 80 1.81 -0.95 -0.17
CA LEU A 80 3.22 -1.00 0.22
C LEU A 80 3.41 -0.68 1.71
N PRO A 81 4.29 -1.42 2.39
CA PRO A 81 4.68 -1.14 3.77
C PRO A 81 5.39 0.22 3.85
N LYS A 82 5.38 0.83 5.03
CA LYS A 82 6.22 2.00 5.34
C LYS A 82 7.02 1.71 6.59
N ASP A 83 8.32 1.90 6.50
CA ASP A 83 9.22 1.80 7.65
C ASP A 83 8.81 2.79 8.74
N ALA A 84 9.08 2.43 9.99
CA ALA A 84 9.00 3.38 11.09
C ALA A 84 10.04 4.49 10.87
N SER A 85 9.69 5.70 11.29
CA SER A 85 10.60 6.84 11.22
C SER A 85 10.63 7.61 12.52
N VAL A 86 11.69 8.37 12.73
CA VAL A 86 11.84 9.24 13.89
C VAL A 86 11.75 10.67 13.39
N GLU A 87 10.77 11.40 13.92
CA GLU A 87 10.60 12.82 13.67
C GLU A 87 11.21 13.60 14.83
N PHE A 88 12.26 14.36 14.55
CA PHE A 88 12.89 15.23 15.53
C PHE A 88 12.15 16.57 15.58
N LEU A 89 11.80 17.01 16.79
CA LEU A 89 11.08 18.26 17.05
C LEU A 89 12.04 19.43 17.34
N PHE A 90 13.32 19.24 17.06
CA PHE A 90 14.35 20.25 17.15
C PHE A 90 15.09 20.37 15.80
N PRO A 91 15.64 21.54 15.49
CA PRO A 91 16.34 21.74 14.22
C PRO A 91 17.61 20.90 14.17
N ALA A 92 17.84 20.19 13.06
CA ALA A 92 19.06 19.39 12.86
C ALA A 92 20.35 20.22 12.91
N SER A 93 20.27 21.53 12.65
CA SER A 93 21.38 22.47 12.81
C SER A 93 21.74 22.75 14.27
N GLY A 94 20.83 22.48 15.21
CA GLY A 94 20.96 22.88 16.61
C GLY A 94 20.69 24.37 16.86
N PHE A 95 20.29 25.14 15.84
CA PHE A 95 20.02 26.57 15.95
C PHE A 95 18.59 26.91 15.53
N VAL A 96 17.99 27.88 16.23
CA VAL A 96 16.70 28.50 15.89
C VAL A 96 16.92 29.95 15.47
N LEU A 97 16.11 30.42 14.52
CA LEU A 97 16.15 31.81 14.06
C LEU A 97 15.11 32.63 14.82
N GLU A 98 15.54 33.65 15.54
CA GLU A 98 14.64 34.62 16.16
C GLU A 98 14.11 35.59 15.11
N LYS A 99 12.83 35.98 15.25
CA LYS A 99 12.24 37.00 14.40
C LYS A 99 12.65 38.38 14.92
N PRO A 100 13.25 39.25 14.08
CA PRO A 100 13.53 40.62 14.48
C PRO A 100 12.23 41.40 14.73
N GLN A 101 12.29 42.42 15.57
CA GLN A 101 11.18 43.34 15.74
C GLN A 101 11.02 44.22 14.49
N GLU A 102 9.79 44.60 14.18
CA GLU A 102 9.48 45.38 12.99
C GLU A 102 10.17 46.76 13.05
N GLY A 103 11.09 47.02 12.11
CA GLY A 103 11.87 48.27 12.04
C GLY A 103 13.24 48.22 12.71
N GLU A 104 13.66 47.09 13.28
CA GLU A 104 14.98 46.93 13.92
C GLU A 104 16.06 46.52 12.91
N SER A 105 17.13 47.29 12.81
CA SER A 105 18.32 46.94 12.02
C SER A 105 19.22 46.03 12.85
N VAL A 106 19.06 44.71 12.69
CA VAL A 106 19.85 43.71 13.42
C VAL A 106 20.85 43.01 12.52
N ASP A 107 21.98 42.60 13.09
CA ASP A 107 22.94 41.72 12.41
C ASP A 107 22.30 40.34 12.20
N PRO A 108 22.19 39.82 10.95
CA PRO A 108 21.64 38.50 10.67
C PRO A 108 22.30 37.36 11.47
N ALA A 109 23.59 37.50 11.82
CA ALA A 109 24.29 36.50 12.63
C ALA A 109 23.77 36.44 14.08
N SER A 110 23.32 37.58 14.63
CA SER A 110 22.82 37.68 16.01
C SER A 110 21.45 37.01 16.23
N LEU A 111 20.74 36.72 15.14
CA LEU A 111 19.43 36.08 15.13
C LEU A 111 19.48 34.55 15.29
N TYR A 112 20.65 33.93 15.10
CA TYR A 112 20.83 32.51 15.33
C TYR A 112 21.03 32.25 16.83
N LYS A 113 20.06 31.58 17.47
CA LYS A 113 20.17 31.12 18.85
C LYS A 113 20.35 29.62 18.90
N ILE A 114 21.06 29.13 19.92
CA ILE A 114 21.17 27.69 20.14
C ILE A 114 19.81 27.18 20.62
N PHE A 115 19.35 26.08 20.04
CA PHE A 115 18.15 25.40 20.49
C PHE A 115 18.35 24.91 21.93
N THR A 116 17.38 25.21 22.79
CA THR A 116 17.33 24.71 24.16
C THR A 116 15.95 24.13 24.43
N CYS A 117 15.88 23.19 25.36
CA CYS A 117 14.67 22.52 25.82
C CYS A 117 14.61 22.56 27.34
N ASN A 118 13.43 22.41 27.89
CA ASN A 118 13.22 22.21 29.32
C ASN A 118 13.06 20.71 29.60
N LYS A 119 13.37 20.31 30.83
CA LYS A 119 13.12 18.96 31.30
C LYS A 119 11.66 18.58 31.09
N GLY A 120 11.44 17.53 30.31
CA GLY A 120 10.12 17.01 29.97
C GLY A 120 9.64 17.37 28.56
N ASP A 121 10.33 18.26 27.86
CA ASP A 121 9.99 18.58 26.47
C ASP A 121 10.16 17.34 25.57
N VAL A 122 9.27 17.21 24.59
CA VAL A 122 9.34 16.16 23.57
C VAL A 122 10.35 16.58 22.51
N LEU A 123 11.40 15.77 22.34
CA LEU A 123 12.49 16.04 21.41
C LEU A 123 12.38 15.21 20.13
N ALA A 124 11.79 14.02 20.22
CA ALA A 124 11.52 13.19 19.05
C ALA A 124 10.25 12.35 19.22
N ILE A 125 9.58 12.06 18.11
CA ILE A 125 8.40 11.21 18.02
C ILE A 125 8.67 10.08 17.04
N LYS A 126 8.40 8.84 17.46
CA LYS A 126 8.37 7.68 16.56
C LYS A 126 7.06 7.68 15.76
N ARG A 127 7.18 7.73 14.44
CA ARG A 127 6.11 7.36 13.51
C ARG A 127 6.17 5.85 13.34
N LYS A 128 5.08 5.17 13.73
CA LYS A 128 4.99 3.71 13.66
C LYS A 128 5.13 3.23 12.22
N ALA A 129 5.76 2.08 12.07
CA ALA A 129 5.73 1.34 10.81
C ALA A 129 4.29 1.02 10.40
N PHE A 130 4.08 0.96 9.09
CA PHE A 130 2.85 0.47 8.49
C PHE A 130 3.18 -0.83 7.76
N GLU A 131 2.52 -1.92 8.14
CA GLU A 131 2.80 -3.27 7.62
C GLU A 131 2.44 -3.42 6.14
N GLY A 132 1.65 -2.51 5.59
CA GLY A 132 1.11 -2.67 4.24
C GLY A 132 -0.08 -3.63 4.23
N GLU A 133 -0.50 -4.00 3.03
CA GLU A 133 -1.47 -5.07 2.82
C GLU A 133 -0.94 -6.02 1.76
N ASP A 134 -1.04 -7.31 2.05
CA ASP A 134 -0.61 -8.36 1.14
C ASP A 134 -1.36 -8.30 -0.19
N ARG A 135 -0.66 -8.73 -1.24
CA ARG A 135 -1.25 -8.95 -2.55
C ARG A 135 -1.95 -10.31 -2.57
N LEU A 136 -3.12 -10.37 -3.19
CA LEU A 136 -3.84 -11.63 -3.44
C LEU A 136 -4.15 -11.74 -4.92
N THR A 137 -3.65 -12.79 -5.58
CA THR A 137 -3.93 -13.03 -7.00
C THR A 137 -5.37 -13.52 -7.21
N VAL A 138 -5.83 -13.54 -8.46
CA VAL A 138 -7.12 -14.18 -8.83
C VAL A 138 -7.10 -15.68 -8.58
N THR A 139 -5.92 -16.30 -8.47
CA THR A 139 -5.73 -17.71 -8.14
C THR A 139 -5.70 -18.01 -6.64
N GLY A 140 -5.86 -16.98 -5.79
CA GLY A 140 -5.81 -17.13 -4.34
C GLY A 140 -4.39 -17.27 -3.78
N GLU A 141 -3.36 -17.03 -4.59
CA GLU A 141 -1.98 -16.99 -4.12
C GLU A 141 -1.74 -15.68 -3.36
N LEU A 142 -1.39 -15.80 -2.08
CA LEU A 142 -1.03 -14.66 -1.24
C LEU A 142 0.46 -14.36 -1.41
N VAL A 143 0.76 -13.15 -1.89
CA VAL A 143 2.12 -12.64 -2.02
C VAL A 143 2.33 -11.59 -0.95
N LYS A 144 3.10 -11.95 0.07
CA LYS A 144 3.41 -11.06 1.18
C LYS A 144 4.18 -9.86 0.72
N VAL A 145 3.81 -8.69 1.23
CA VAL A 145 4.66 -7.50 1.11
C VAL A 145 5.85 -7.63 2.05
N GLN A 146 6.91 -6.87 1.79
CA GLN A 146 8.09 -6.87 2.67
C GLN A 146 7.68 -6.38 4.06
N GLU A 147 8.29 -6.94 5.10
CA GLU A 147 8.07 -6.45 6.45
C GLU A 147 8.71 -5.05 6.58
N PRO A 148 7.98 -4.04 7.10
CA PRO A 148 8.57 -2.73 7.33
C PRO A 148 9.65 -2.82 8.40
N LYS A 149 10.68 -2.01 8.26
CA LYS A 149 11.69 -1.87 9.32
C LYS A 149 11.11 -1.06 10.46
N ASP A 150 11.31 -1.53 11.68
CA ASP A 150 11.00 -0.75 12.87
C ASP A 150 12.22 0.04 13.36
N VAL A 151 11.97 1.11 14.11
CA VAL A 151 13.02 1.90 14.77
C VAL A 151 12.86 1.82 16.27
N ASN A 152 13.92 1.40 16.95
CA ASN A 152 13.95 1.37 18.41
C ASN A 152 14.44 2.72 18.95
N LEU A 153 13.56 3.51 19.56
CA LEU A 153 13.95 4.80 20.15
C LEU A 153 14.98 4.66 21.27
N ALA A 154 15.07 3.50 21.94
CA ALA A 154 16.04 3.27 23.00
C ALA A 154 17.50 3.39 22.52
N SER A 155 17.77 3.16 21.23
CA SER A 155 19.13 3.34 20.69
C SER A 155 19.58 4.80 20.62
N PHE A 156 18.64 5.75 20.74
CA PHE A 156 18.92 7.18 20.73
C PHE A 156 19.00 7.79 22.13
N ILE A 157 18.86 6.98 23.20
CA ILE A 157 18.84 7.47 24.57
C ILE A 157 20.26 7.65 25.09
N GLY A 158 20.63 8.92 25.33
CA GLY A 158 21.80 9.32 26.11
C GLY A 158 21.43 9.72 27.55
N GLU A 159 22.41 10.23 28.30
CA GLU A 159 22.27 10.62 29.71
C GLU A 159 21.19 11.69 29.96
N ASN A 160 21.04 12.62 29.02
CA ASN A 160 20.11 13.75 29.09
C ASN A 160 18.75 13.46 28.44
N LEU A 161 18.50 12.22 28.03
CA LEU A 161 17.29 11.81 27.35
C LEU A 161 16.59 10.69 28.12
N ARG A 162 15.26 10.63 28.01
CA ARG A 162 14.49 9.48 28.51
C ARG A 162 13.37 9.14 27.54
N LEU A 163 12.94 7.89 27.54
CA LEU A 163 11.76 7.46 26.78
C LEU A 163 10.48 7.84 27.51
N SER A 164 9.43 8.12 26.74
CA SER A 164 8.07 8.08 27.26
C SER A 164 7.69 6.64 27.70
N PRO A 165 6.72 6.47 28.62
CA PRO A 165 6.30 5.15 29.09
C PRO A 165 5.82 4.20 27.99
N ASP A 166 5.26 4.73 26.91
CA ASP A 166 4.78 3.98 25.75
C ASP A 166 5.89 3.70 24.71
N GLY A 167 7.11 4.22 24.91
CA GLY A 167 8.25 4.06 24.01
C GLY A 167 8.09 4.78 22.66
N MET A 168 7.15 5.72 22.54
CA MET A 168 6.87 6.43 21.29
C MET A 168 7.54 7.80 21.19
N GLN A 169 8.10 8.31 22.28
CA GLN A 169 8.71 9.64 22.34
C GLN A 169 10.04 9.63 23.07
N ILE A 170 10.93 10.53 22.68
CA ILE A 170 12.11 10.92 23.43
C ILE A 170 11.83 12.24 24.13
N LEU A 171 12.07 12.27 25.44
CA LEU A 171 11.84 13.41 26.31
C LEU A 171 13.17 13.94 26.86
N ALA A 172 13.29 15.25 27.02
CA ALA A 172 14.42 15.87 27.69
C ALA A 172 14.46 15.51 29.18
N ASN A 173 15.61 15.09 29.69
CA ASN A 173 15.82 14.73 31.10
C ASN A 173 16.38 15.90 31.95
N CYS A 174 16.91 16.93 31.29
CA CYS A 174 17.41 18.16 31.89
C CYS A 174 17.02 19.37 31.04
N ASP A 175 17.22 20.56 31.60
CA ASP A 175 17.13 21.81 30.84
C ASP A 175 18.42 22.02 30.03
N GLY A 176 18.33 22.73 28.91
CA GLY A 176 19.48 23.09 28.07
C GLY A 176 19.48 22.38 26.71
N GLN A 177 20.64 21.89 26.27
CA GLN A 177 20.83 21.36 24.93
C GLN A 177 20.53 19.85 24.84
N PRO A 178 19.78 19.39 23.83
CA PRO A 178 19.28 18.01 23.74
C PRO A 178 20.22 16.98 23.09
N TYR A 179 21.52 17.27 22.94
CA TYR A 179 22.51 16.41 22.25
C TYR A 179 23.51 15.75 23.20
#